data_AF-A0A2H3EFX6-F1
#
_entry.id   AF-A0A2H3EFX6-F1
#
_cell.length_a   1.000
_cell.length_b   1.000
_cell.length_c   1.000
_cell.angle_alpha   90.00
_cell.angle_beta   90.00
_cell.angle_gamma   90.00
#
_symmetry.space_group_name_H-M   'P 1'
#
loop_
_entity.id
_entity.type
_entity.pdbx_description
1 polymer ?
#
loop_
_entity_poly.entity_id
_entity_poly.type
_entity_poly.pdbx_seq_one_letter_code
_entity_poly.pdbx_strand_id
1 'polypeptide(L)'
;MSSSVFLHAGNGIACRFYNNNGCSKGDECAYSHAADSDSIRDSRCNVCLYFLKGYCRFGDYKCRYSHSRDHLAQEDIDAIFTTLASSDTAAHEATKVSPDVPKTKAKKKAKKTLRGKARAHAANRYAQNFEGDFDRDIENEMEERMDNHGFTEDDVQKLLCQGVNPWDDDAMDVLDVLYDYY
;
A
#
# COMPACT_ATOMS: atom_id res chain seq x y z
N MET A 1 -22.17 -16.94 26.20
CA MET A 1 -22.01 -16.21 24.93
C MET A 1 -22.26 -17.22 23.82
N SER A 2 -23.27 -16.98 22.98
CA SER A 2 -23.73 -17.96 21.99
C SER A 2 -22.62 -18.22 20.96
N SER A 3 -22.17 -19.47 20.83
CA SER A 3 -21.06 -19.89 19.96
C SER A 3 -21.33 -19.73 18.45
N SER A 4 -22.53 -19.28 18.08
CA SER A 4 -23.01 -19.17 16.69
C SER A 4 -22.38 -18.00 15.91
N VAL A 5 -22.08 -16.88 16.57
CA VAL A 5 -21.62 -15.61 15.93
C VAL A 5 -20.26 -15.65 15.25
N PHE A 6 -19.53 -16.75 15.43
CA PHE A 6 -18.11 -16.89 15.12
C PHE A 6 -17.83 -17.64 13.81
N LEU A 7 -18.81 -18.38 13.29
CA LEU A 7 -18.64 -19.28 12.13
C LEU A 7 -19.68 -19.00 11.05
N HIS A 8 -20.12 -17.75 10.94
CA HIS A 8 -20.99 -17.32 9.87
C HIS A 8 -20.20 -17.09 8.58
N ALA A 9 -20.57 -17.76 7.49
CA ALA A 9 -19.87 -17.64 6.20
C ALA A 9 -20.27 -16.39 5.39
N GLY A 10 -21.45 -15.81 5.64
CA GLY A 10 -21.94 -14.63 4.93
C GLY A 10 -21.83 -14.74 3.40
N ASN A 11 -21.33 -13.68 2.76
CA ASN A 11 -21.07 -13.59 1.32
C ASN A 11 -19.66 -14.09 0.89
N GLY A 12 -18.91 -14.74 1.79
CA GLY A 12 -17.54 -15.20 1.52
C GLY A 12 -16.46 -14.11 1.57
N ILE A 13 -16.81 -12.85 1.80
CA ILE A 13 -15.85 -11.76 2.02
C ILE A 13 -15.69 -11.54 3.52
N ALA A 14 -14.46 -11.57 4.03
CA ALA A 14 -14.18 -11.37 5.45
C ALA A 14 -14.71 -10.02 5.99
N CYS A 15 -15.42 -10.09 7.12
CA CYS A 15 -15.97 -8.93 7.80
C CYS A 15 -14.88 -8.18 8.56
N ARG A 16 -14.54 -6.99 8.06
CA ARG A 16 -13.55 -6.13 8.71
C ARG A 16 -13.93 -5.70 10.14
N PHE A 17 -15.19 -5.38 10.38
CA PHE A 17 -15.64 -4.94 11.70
C PHE A 17 -15.55 -6.07 12.72
N TYR A 18 -15.88 -7.29 12.30
CA TYR A 18 -15.70 -8.48 13.12
C TYR A 18 -14.25 -8.65 13.56
N ASN A 19 -13.30 -8.49 12.64
CA ASN A 19 -11.89 -8.72 12.92
C ASN A 19 -11.19 -7.62 13.73
N ASN A 20 -11.67 -6.36 13.67
CA ASN A 20 -10.98 -5.22 14.31
C ASN A 20 -11.73 -4.60 15.50
N ASN A 21 -13.07 -4.63 15.52
CA ASN A 21 -13.86 -3.86 16.49
C ASN A 21 -15.07 -4.63 17.05
N GLY A 22 -15.25 -5.91 16.67
CA GLY A 22 -16.45 -6.69 16.96
C GLY A 22 -17.64 -6.28 16.09
N CYS A 23 -18.20 -7.22 15.33
CA CYS A 23 -19.37 -6.96 14.51
C CYS A 23 -20.64 -7.02 15.35
N SER A 24 -21.46 -5.96 15.30
CA SER A 24 -22.74 -5.90 16.01
C SER A 24 -23.86 -6.71 15.35
N LYS A 25 -23.67 -7.15 14.11
CA LYS A 25 -24.70 -7.87 13.33
C LYS A 25 -24.74 -9.37 13.60
N GLY A 26 -23.73 -9.94 14.27
CA GLY A 26 -23.66 -11.37 14.53
C GLY A 26 -23.87 -12.21 13.27
N ASP A 27 -24.81 -13.15 13.31
CA ASP A 27 -25.15 -14.05 12.20
C ASP A 27 -25.93 -13.38 11.06
N GLU A 28 -26.47 -12.18 11.29
CA GLU A 28 -27.12 -11.36 10.26
C GLU A 28 -26.12 -10.49 9.48
N CYS A 29 -24.81 -10.63 9.77
CA CYS A 29 -23.79 -9.92 9.01
C CYS A 29 -23.78 -10.39 7.56
N ALA A 30 -23.77 -9.46 6.60
CA ALA A 30 -23.64 -9.84 5.19
C ALA A 30 -22.26 -10.43 4.85
N TYR A 31 -21.26 -10.21 5.71
CA TYR A 31 -19.87 -10.59 5.51
C TYR A 31 -19.50 -11.81 6.37
N SER A 32 -18.46 -12.54 5.95
CA SER A 32 -17.97 -13.75 6.64
C SER A 32 -17.26 -13.42 7.95
N HIS A 33 -17.60 -14.14 9.01
CA HIS A 33 -16.87 -14.19 10.28
C HIS A 33 -15.97 -15.44 10.38
N ALA A 34 -16.15 -16.43 9.49
CA ALA A 34 -15.30 -17.61 9.42
C ALA A 34 -13.87 -17.27 8.94
N ALA A 35 -12.90 -18.05 9.40
CA ALA A 35 -11.53 -17.98 8.89
C ALA A 35 -11.45 -18.52 7.45
N ASP A 36 -10.48 -18.01 6.70
CA ASP A 36 -10.23 -18.35 5.28
C ASP A 36 -8.76 -18.71 5.07
N SER A 37 -8.33 -18.93 3.82
CA SER A 37 -6.95 -19.30 3.49
C SER A 37 -5.91 -18.22 3.80
N ASP A 38 -6.36 -16.98 4.01
CA ASP A 38 -5.52 -15.79 4.21
C ASP A 38 -5.48 -15.34 5.68
N SER A 39 -6.18 -16.06 6.55
CA SER A 39 -6.28 -15.75 7.97
C SER A 39 -6.21 -16.99 8.85
N ILE A 40 -5.71 -16.80 10.06
CA ILE A 40 -5.78 -17.81 11.11
C ILE A 40 -6.83 -17.41 12.13
N ARG A 41 -7.55 -18.41 12.65
CA ARG A 41 -8.60 -18.18 13.61
C ARG A 41 -8.03 -17.89 14.99
N ASP A 42 -8.47 -16.79 15.59
CA ASP A 42 -8.28 -16.49 16.99
C ASP A 42 -9.61 -16.66 17.78
N SER A 43 -9.51 -16.65 19.10
CA SER A 43 -10.62 -16.65 20.05
C SER A 43 -11.72 -15.61 19.75
N ARG A 44 -11.37 -14.47 19.15
CA ARG A 44 -12.33 -13.38 18.88
C ARG A 44 -12.34 -12.87 17.45
N CYS A 45 -11.22 -12.96 16.74
CA CYS A 45 -11.09 -12.42 15.38
C CYS A 45 -10.37 -13.41 14.46
N ASN A 46 -10.24 -13.05 13.19
CA ASN A 46 -9.34 -13.72 12.26
C ASN A 46 -8.10 -12.84 12.08
N VAL A 47 -6.93 -13.39 12.34
CA VAL A 47 -5.63 -12.69 12.27
C VAL A 47 -5.04 -12.87 10.88
N CYS A 48 -4.47 -11.79 10.34
CA CYS A 48 -3.89 -11.76 9.00
C CYS A 48 -2.65 -12.67 8.90
N LEU A 49 -2.65 -13.66 8.00
CA LEU A 49 -1.45 -14.49 7.78
C LEU A 49 -0.29 -13.68 7.21
N TYR A 50 -0.57 -12.75 6.30
CA TYR A 50 0.45 -11.88 5.69
C TYR A 50 1.14 -10.99 6.73
N PHE A 51 0.42 -10.58 7.78
CA PHE A 51 0.98 -9.82 8.91
C PHE A 51 1.89 -10.70 9.75
N LEU A 52 1.43 -11.90 10.11
CA LEU A 52 2.23 -12.84 10.89
C LEU A 52 3.55 -13.17 10.17
N LYS A 53 3.51 -13.26 8.85
CA LYS A 53 4.68 -13.51 8.02
C LYS A 53 5.49 -12.25 7.66
N GLY A 54 5.02 -11.05 8.03
CA GLY A 54 5.75 -9.79 7.87
C GLY A 54 5.64 -9.08 6.52
N TYR A 55 4.69 -9.45 5.65
CA TYR A 55 4.54 -8.87 4.29
C TYR A 55 3.14 -8.34 3.95
N CYS A 56 2.30 -8.06 4.96
CA CYS A 56 0.99 -7.43 4.74
C CYS A 56 1.15 -5.98 4.25
N ARG A 57 0.58 -5.67 3.09
CA ARG A 57 0.66 -4.32 2.47
C ARG A 57 -0.40 -3.34 2.96
N PHE A 58 -1.43 -3.82 3.66
CA PHE A 58 -2.56 -2.98 4.08
C PHE A 58 -2.33 -2.31 5.44
N GLY A 59 -1.44 -2.86 6.28
CA GLY A 59 -1.21 -2.38 7.65
C GLY A 59 -2.43 -2.54 8.57
N ASP A 60 -2.25 -2.22 9.85
CA ASP A 60 -3.20 -2.55 10.93
C ASP A 60 -4.57 -1.91 10.71
N TYR A 61 -4.58 -0.66 10.23
CA TYR A 61 -5.80 0.10 10.07
C TYR A 61 -6.53 -0.18 8.78
N LYS A 62 -5.89 -0.64 7.69
CA LYS A 62 -6.57 -0.87 6.39
C LYS A 62 -6.74 -2.35 6.07
N CYS A 63 -6.10 -3.27 6.79
CA CYS A 63 -6.32 -4.71 6.61
C CYS A 63 -7.75 -5.13 6.97
N ARG A 64 -8.27 -6.14 6.27
CA ARG A 64 -9.58 -6.75 6.58
C ARG A 64 -9.51 -7.69 7.78
N TYR A 65 -8.32 -8.17 8.12
CA TYR A 65 -8.06 -9.06 9.25
C TYR A 65 -7.32 -8.30 10.35
N SER A 66 -7.29 -8.87 11.55
CA SER A 66 -6.59 -8.28 12.68
C SER A 66 -5.08 -8.40 12.54
N HIS A 67 -4.35 -7.40 13.04
CA HIS A 67 -2.89 -7.36 13.17
C HIS A 67 -2.49 -7.40 14.65
N SER A 68 -3.09 -8.31 15.44
CA SER A 68 -2.68 -8.57 16.82
C SER A 68 -2.27 -10.03 16.98
N ARG A 69 -1.27 -10.26 17.82
CA ARG A 69 -0.77 -11.60 18.21
C ARG A 69 -1.21 -11.97 19.63
N ASP A 70 -1.94 -11.10 20.32
CA ASP A 70 -2.16 -11.16 21.77
C ASP A 70 -2.96 -12.39 22.23
N HIS A 71 -3.68 -13.02 21.31
CA HIS A 71 -4.61 -14.11 21.63
C HIS A 71 -4.32 -15.39 20.83
N LEU A 72 -3.33 -15.37 19.93
CA LEU A 72 -2.90 -16.56 19.20
C LEU A 72 -2.02 -17.45 20.08
N ALA A 73 -2.20 -18.78 19.95
CA ALA A 73 -1.30 -19.72 20.58
C ALA A 73 0.08 -19.66 19.90
N GLN A 74 1.15 -19.77 20.68
CA GLN A 74 2.51 -19.73 20.14
C GLN A 74 2.75 -20.88 19.14
N GLU A 75 2.14 -22.04 19.37
CA GLU A 75 2.18 -23.19 18.46
C GLU A 75 1.61 -22.89 17.07
N ASP A 76 0.52 -22.11 16.99
CA ASP A 76 -0.08 -21.70 15.72
C ASP A 76 0.84 -20.75 14.95
N ILE A 77 1.49 -19.83 15.68
CA ILE A 77 2.47 -18.91 15.15
C ILE A 77 3.67 -19.71 14.60
N ASP A 78 4.23 -20.62 15.39
CA ASP A 78 5.39 -21.43 15.04
C ASP A 78 5.10 -22.36 13.86
N ALA A 79 3.89 -22.92 13.76
CA ALA A 79 3.45 -23.71 12.62
C ALA A 79 3.49 -22.89 11.32
N ILE A 80 3.00 -21.65 11.34
CA ILE A 80 3.05 -20.75 10.18
C ILE A 80 4.50 -20.50 9.75
N PHE A 81 5.40 -20.19 10.69
CA PHE A 81 6.82 -19.97 10.36
C PHE A 81 7.53 -21.25 9.91
N THR A 82 7.17 -22.41 10.45
CA THR A 82 7.74 -23.70 10.04
C THR A 82 7.38 -24.04 8.59
N THR A 83 6.16 -23.70 8.15
CA THR A 83 5.79 -23.84 6.73
C THR A 83 6.63 -22.94 5.81
N LEU A 84 7.06 -21.76 6.29
CA LEU A 84 7.95 -20.88 5.54
C LEU A 84 9.37 -21.46 5.40
N ALA A 85 9.93 -21.99 6.49
CA ALA A 85 11.25 -22.64 6.48
C ALA A 85 11.30 -23.87 5.55
N SER A 86 10.15 -24.52 5.32
CA SER A 86 10.04 -25.65 4.40
C SER A 86 9.99 -25.23 2.92
N SER A 87 9.61 -23.98 2.61
CA SER A 87 9.63 -23.41 1.26
C SER A 87 10.99 -22.86 0.83
N ASP A 88 11.94 -22.69 1.75
CA ASP A 88 13.27 -22.12 1.45
C ASP A 88 14.23 -23.11 0.76
N THR A 89 13.88 -24.40 0.65
CA THR A 89 14.67 -25.38 -0.13
C THR A 89 14.34 -25.42 -1.62
N ALA A 90 13.41 -24.59 -2.11
CA ALA A 90 12.97 -24.59 -3.51
C ALA A 90 13.15 -23.24 -4.26
N ALA A 91 13.85 -22.25 -3.70
CA ALA A 91 13.98 -20.92 -4.31
C ALA A 91 15.41 -20.34 -4.35
N HIS A 92 16.45 -21.17 -4.18
CA HIS A 92 17.84 -20.77 -4.38
C HIS A 92 18.48 -21.47 -5.60
N GLU A 93 17.81 -21.48 -6.75
CA GLU A 93 18.48 -21.67 -8.05
C GLU A 93 17.75 -20.94 -9.18
N ALA A 94 17.92 -19.63 -9.24
CA ALA A 94 17.60 -18.84 -10.43
C ALA A 94 18.65 -17.74 -10.62
N THR A 95 19.81 -18.17 -11.11
CA THR A 95 20.75 -17.34 -11.83
C THR A 95 20.06 -16.56 -12.96
N LYS A 96 20.23 -15.23 -12.96
CA LYS A 96 20.61 -14.39 -14.11
C LYS A 96 20.46 -15.04 -15.50
N VAL A 97 19.35 -14.77 -16.19
CA VAL A 97 19.35 -14.54 -17.66
C VAL A 97 18.10 -13.78 -18.09
N SER A 98 18.29 -12.71 -18.85
CA SER A 98 17.25 -12.06 -19.66
C SER A 98 16.68 -13.03 -20.69
N PRO A 99 15.39 -12.91 -21.03
CA PRO A 99 14.93 -13.25 -22.36
C PRO A 99 14.42 -12.01 -23.09
N ASP A 100 15.10 -11.70 -24.19
CA ASP A 100 14.61 -10.84 -25.27
C ASP A 100 13.20 -11.27 -25.72
N VAL A 101 12.23 -10.35 -25.63
CA VAL A 101 10.92 -10.51 -26.25
C VAL A 101 10.91 -9.79 -27.60
N PRO A 102 10.64 -10.48 -28.73
CA PRO A 102 10.52 -9.85 -30.03
C PRO A 102 9.25 -8.99 -30.12
N LYS A 103 9.44 -7.71 -30.47
CA LYS A 103 8.38 -6.75 -30.81
C LYS A 103 7.73 -7.13 -32.14
N THR A 104 6.48 -7.62 -32.12
CA THR A 104 5.63 -7.66 -33.31
C THR A 104 4.63 -6.50 -33.30
N LYS A 105 4.63 -5.73 -34.39
CA LYS A 105 3.79 -4.54 -34.60
C LYS A 105 2.36 -4.93 -35.00
N ALA A 106 1.37 -4.25 -34.42
CA ALA A 106 0.04 -4.11 -35.03
C ALA A 106 -0.45 -2.66 -34.89
N LYS A 107 -1.18 -2.21 -35.91
CA LYS A 107 -1.29 -0.82 -36.35
C LYS A 107 -2.46 -0.05 -35.71
N LYS A 108 -2.20 1.25 -35.57
CA LYS A 108 -3.07 2.39 -35.21
C LYS A 108 -4.47 2.37 -35.84
N LYS A 109 -5.45 2.91 -35.09
CA LYS A 109 -6.45 3.85 -35.63
C LYS A 109 -6.62 5.05 -34.69
N ALA A 110 -6.47 6.24 -35.27
CA ALA A 110 -6.62 7.55 -34.65
C ALA A 110 -8.09 7.99 -34.61
N LYS A 111 -8.43 8.92 -33.70
CA LYS A 111 -9.44 9.97 -33.94
C LYS A 111 -9.33 11.14 -32.92
N LYS A 112 -8.79 12.25 -33.44
CA LYS A 112 -9.13 13.69 -33.29
C LYS A 112 -9.43 14.32 -31.91
N THR A 113 -8.45 15.11 -31.46
CA THR A 113 -8.49 16.54 -31.06
C THR A 113 -9.83 17.23 -30.71
N LEU A 114 -9.86 17.94 -29.57
CA LEU A 114 -10.25 19.36 -29.48
C LEU A 114 -9.71 19.92 -28.14
N ARG A 115 -8.72 20.82 -28.19
CA ARG A 115 -8.81 22.28 -27.98
C ARG A 115 -8.96 22.69 -26.51
N GLY A 116 -7.88 23.28 -26.00
CA GLY A 116 -7.71 23.69 -24.61
C GLY A 116 -8.66 24.78 -24.13
N LYS A 117 -8.62 24.98 -22.82
CA LYS A 117 -9.05 26.22 -22.15
C LYS A 117 -7.90 26.68 -21.28
N ALA A 118 -7.20 27.70 -21.77
CA ALA A 118 -6.50 28.64 -20.91
C ALA A 118 -7.53 29.31 -19.99
N ARG A 119 -7.20 29.45 -18.70
CA ARG A 119 -7.75 30.51 -17.86
C ARG A 119 -6.56 31.28 -17.31
N ALA A 120 -6.35 32.46 -17.86
CA ALA A 120 -5.38 33.41 -17.38
C ALA A 120 -5.99 34.27 -16.26
N HIS A 121 -5.22 34.33 -15.17
CA HIS A 121 -4.90 35.46 -14.32
C HIS A 121 -5.96 36.29 -13.58
N ALA A 122 -5.61 36.45 -12.30
CA ALA A 122 -5.55 37.69 -11.53
C ALA A 122 -6.77 38.08 -10.68
N ALA A 123 -6.58 38.01 -9.37
CA ALA A 123 -6.75 39.19 -8.52
C ALA A 123 -5.85 39.10 -7.29
N ASN A 124 -4.97 40.09 -7.20
CA ASN A 124 -4.23 40.58 -6.04
C ASN A 124 -4.93 40.36 -4.68
N ARG A 125 -4.22 39.78 -3.70
CA ARG A 125 -4.36 40.14 -2.28
C ARG A 125 -3.00 40.19 -1.60
N TYR A 126 -2.19 41.18 -1.97
CA TYR A 126 -1.46 41.90 -0.93
C TYR A 126 -2.48 42.63 -0.06
N ALA A 127 -3.15 41.90 0.85
CA ALA A 127 -3.93 42.45 1.94
C ALA A 127 -4.36 41.32 2.89
N GLN A 128 -3.61 41.24 4.01
CA GLN A 128 -4.09 40.87 5.34
C GLN A 128 -4.46 39.39 5.53
N ASN A 129 -3.52 38.61 6.06
CA ASN A 129 -3.60 37.97 7.39
C ASN A 129 -2.39 37.05 7.57
N PHE A 130 -1.50 37.41 8.50
CA PHE A 130 -0.17 36.81 8.70
C PHE A 130 -0.18 35.48 9.49
N GLU A 131 -1.33 34.80 9.58
CA GLU A 131 -1.48 33.59 10.40
C GLU A 131 -2.43 32.62 9.69
N GLY A 132 -1.89 31.77 8.80
CA GLY A 132 -2.67 30.69 8.16
C GLY A 132 -2.15 30.11 6.85
N ASP A 133 -1.09 30.66 6.23
CA ASP A 133 -0.60 30.18 4.92
C ASP A 133 0.52 29.12 4.99
N PHE A 134 1.21 28.94 6.13
CA PHE A 134 2.32 27.98 6.24
C PHE A 134 1.85 26.52 6.19
N ASP A 135 0.69 26.22 6.77
CA ASP A 135 0.18 24.85 6.90
C ASP A 135 -0.27 24.26 5.55
N ARG A 136 -0.84 25.08 4.66
CA ARG A 136 -1.32 24.63 3.35
C ARG A 136 -0.17 24.31 2.39
N ASP A 137 0.90 25.08 2.44
CA ASP A 137 2.08 24.85 1.61
C ASP A 137 2.80 23.57 2.07
N ILE A 138 2.86 23.31 3.38
CA ILE A 138 3.36 22.04 3.94
C ILE A 138 2.46 20.86 3.54
N GLU A 139 1.14 21.01 3.64
CA GLU A 139 0.20 19.95 3.26
C GLU A 139 0.36 19.54 1.80
N ASN A 140 0.49 20.51 0.89
CA ASN A 140 0.73 20.24 -0.53
C ASN A 140 2.10 19.57 -0.77
N GLU A 141 3.17 20.07 -0.14
CA GLU A 141 4.52 19.49 -0.27
C GLU A 141 4.60 18.07 0.32
N MET A 142 3.82 17.80 1.38
CA MET A 142 3.69 16.48 1.99
C MET A 142 2.88 15.54 1.10
N GLU A 143 1.81 16.01 0.45
CA GLU A 143 1.04 15.25 -0.54
C GLU A 143 1.89 14.90 -1.76
N GLU A 144 2.70 15.84 -2.27
CA GLU A 144 3.64 15.60 -3.37
C GLU A 144 4.68 14.52 -3.01
N ARG A 145 5.27 14.58 -1.81
CA ARG A 145 6.20 13.53 -1.34
C ARG A 145 5.53 12.17 -1.18
N MET A 146 4.24 12.11 -0.85
CA MET A 146 3.50 10.85 -0.74
C MET A 146 3.31 10.17 -2.09
N ASP A 147 3.03 10.93 -3.14
CA ASP A 147 2.80 10.42 -4.48
C ASP A 147 4.13 10.11 -5.22
N ASN A 148 5.20 10.83 -4.89
CA ASN A 148 6.51 10.73 -5.51
C ASN A 148 7.53 9.94 -4.66
N HIS A 149 7.07 8.98 -3.85
CA HIS A 149 7.95 8.05 -3.11
C HIS A 149 8.99 8.73 -2.20
N GLY A 150 8.66 9.88 -1.62
CA GLY A 150 9.52 10.64 -0.71
C GLY A 150 10.27 11.80 -1.36
N PHE A 151 10.16 11.96 -2.68
CA PHE A 151 10.74 13.07 -3.45
C PHE A 151 9.72 14.19 -3.68
N THR A 152 10.15 15.45 -3.69
CA THR A 152 9.29 16.53 -4.22
C THR A 152 9.26 16.45 -5.75
N GLU A 153 8.30 17.11 -6.41
CA GLU A 153 8.26 17.17 -7.88
C GLU A 153 9.56 17.77 -8.46
N ASP A 154 10.14 18.74 -7.75
CA ASP A 154 11.43 19.35 -8.10
C ASP A 154 12.60 18.35 -8.01
N ASP A 155 12.59 17.47 -7.01
CA ASP A 155 13.60 16.40 -6.85
C ASP A 155 13.51 15.37 -7.96
N VAL A 156 12.29 14.93 -8.29
CA VAL A 156 12.01 14.01 -9.40
C VAL A 156 12.52 14.61 -10.72
N GLN A 157 12.25 15.90 -10.95
CA GLN A 157 12.71 16.57 -12.15
C GLN A 157 14.24 16.68 -12.19
N LYS A 158 14.91 16.93 -11.06
CA LYS A 158 16.38 16.99 -10.98
C LYS A 158 17.02 15.64 -11.31
N LEU A 159 16.47 14.54 -10.78
CA LEU A 159 16.93 13.18 -11.07
C LEU A 159 16.74 12.81 -12.54
N LEU A 160 15.57 13.11 -13.10
CA LEU A 160 15.28 12.89 -14.52
C LEU A 160 16.22 13.69 -15.43
N CYS A 161 16.59 14.92 -15.05
CA CYS A 161 17.57 15.73 -15.79
C CYS A 161 18.97 15.09 -15.82
N GLN A 162 19.28 14.21 -14.87
CA GLN A 162 20.56 13.49 -14.77
C GLN A 162 20.50 12.08 -15.36
N GLY A 163 19.32 11.67 -15.83
CA GLY A 163 19.10 10.32 -16.34
C GLY A 163 18.99 9.26 -15.25
N VAL A 164 18.77 9.68 -14.00
CA VAL A 164 18.56 8.80 -12.85
C VAL A 164 17.05 8.66 -12.63
N ASN A 165 16.59 7.42 -12.52
CA ASN A 165 15.18 7.16 -12.32
C ASN A 165 14.85 7.38 -10.82
N PRO A 166 13.74 8.05 -10.46
CA PRO A 166 13.41 8.33 -9.05
C PRO A 166 13.22 7.09 -8.16
N TRP A 167 13.07 5.91 -8.76
CA TRP A 167 12.89 4.63 -8.08
C TRP A 167 14.13 3.71 -8.20
N ASP A 168 15.26 4.22 -8.70
CA ASP A 168 16.54 3.50 -8.66
C ASP A 168 17.17 3.62 -7.26
N ASP A 169 17.93 2.60 -6.84
CA ASP A 169 18.49 2.49 -5.48
C ASP A 169 19.49 3.62 -5.15
N ASP A 170 20.07 4.28 -6.16
CA ASP A 170 21.04 5.38 -6.06
C ASP A 170 20.40 6.78 -6.23
N ALA A 171 19.08 6.87 -6.40
CA ALA A 171 18.38 8.14 -6.61
C ALA A 171 18.58 9.13 -5.43
N MET A 172 18.58 8.64 -4.20
CA MET A 172 18.80 9.48 -3.02
C MET A 172 20.25 9.97 -2.93
N ASP A 173 21.24 9.12 -3.25
CA ASP A 173 22.66 9.49 -3.22
C ASP A 173 22.98 10.55 -4.27
N VAL A 174 22.38 10.43 -5.46
CA VAL A 174 22.50 11.43 -6.53
C VAL A 174 21.86 12.74 -6.09
N LEU A 175 20.69 12.70 -5.46
CA LEU A 175 20.01 13.90 -4.98
C LEU A 175 20.81 14.60 -3.86
N ASP A 176 21.39 13.84 -2.94
CA ASP A 176 22.25 14.33 -1.86
C ASP A 176 23.43 15.14 -2.41
N VAL A 177 24.12 14.60 -3.41
CA VAL A 177 25.22 15.29 -4.11
C VAL A 177 24.77 16.61 -4.78
N LEU A 178 23.52 16.71 -5.22
CA LEU A 178 22.99 17.94 -5.82
C LEU A 178 22.66 19.02 -4.79
N TYR A 179 22.23 18.61 -3.60
CA TYR A 179 21.93 19.53 -2.50
C TYR A 179 23.20 19.96 -1.76
N ASP A 180 24.25 19.13 -1.73
CA ASP A 180 25.56 19.46 -1.15
C ASP A 180 26.34 20.54 -1.92
N TYR A 181 25.84 20.97 -3.08
CA TYR A 181 26.44 22.04 -3.90
C TYR A 181 25.89 23.45 -3.62
N TYR A 182 25.09 23.66 -2.57
CA TYR A 182 24.53 24.96 -2.16
C TYR A 182 24.78 25.33 -0.69
#